data_AF-A0ABC8LJ05-F1
#
_entry.id   AF-A0ABC8LJ05-F1
#
_cell.length_a   1.000
_cell.length_b   1.000
_cell.length_c   1.000
_cell.angle_alpha   90.00
_cell.angle_beta   90.00
_cell.angle_gamma   90.00
#
_symmetry.space_group_name_H-M   'P 1'
#
loop_
_entity.id
_entity.type
_entity.pdbx_description
1 polymer ?
#
loop_
_entity_poly.entity_id
_entity_poly.type
_entity_poly.pdbx_seq_one_letter_code
_entity_poly.pdbx_strand_id
1 'polypeptide(L)'
;MKGHWVRNKKLKLLKRRGVETRKLIFKRAEQYAKEYATKVNEMELIYKRGYGKLNHQRIALTDNSIVAESGLGKHDIICVEDLIHEIMTVGPSEANNFLRPFQLKTPLGGLKKTSQFRQN
;
A
#
# COMPACT_ATOMS: atom_id res chain seq x y z
N MET A 1 53.24 5.20 21.92
CA MET A 1 52.47 3.94 21.77
C MET A 1 50.94 4.05 21.88
N LYS A 2 50.35 5.10 22.49
CA LYS A 2 48.88 5.19 22.72
C LYS A 2 48.01 5.47 21.48
N GLY A 3 48.56 6.12 20.43
CA GLY A 3 47.78 6.54 19.25
C GLY A 3 47.33 5.42 18.31
N HIS A 4 48.00 4.26 18.30
CA HIS A 4 47.59 3.11 17.48
C HIS A 4 46.36 2.39 18.08
N TRP A 5 46.29 2.30 19.40
CA TRP A 5 45.19 1.66 20.12
C TRP A 5 43.86 2.43 19.97
N VAL A 6 43.92 3.76 20.08
CA VAL A 6 42.75 4.64 19.89
C VAL A 6 42.19 4.52 18.46
N ARG A 7 43.07 4.46 17.45
CA ARG A 7 42.68 4.27 16.04
C ARG A 7 41.98 2.92 15.82
N ASN A 8 42.53 1.82 16.36
CA ASN A 8 41.91 0.51 16.26
C ASN A 8 40.55 0.42 16.98
N LYS A 9 40.42 1.07 18.14
CA LYS A 9 39.13 1.16 18.87
C LYS A 9 38.08 1.92 18.06
N LYS A 10 38.46 3.05 17.43
CA LYS A 10 37.59 3.85 16.54
C LYS A 10 37.18 3.07 15.30
N LEU A 11 38.11 2.32 14.69
CA LEU A 11 37.83 1.47 13.53
C LEU A 11 36.85 0.34 13.86
N LYS A 12 36.99 -0.28 15.04
CA LYS A 12 36.08 -1.34 15.52
C LYS A 12 34.66 -0.82 15.75
N LEU A 13 34.52 0.39 16.29
CA LEU A 13 33.23 1.07 16.48
C LEU A 13 32.58 1.45 15.14
N LEU A 14 33.34 1.98 14.18
CA LEU A 14 32.85 2.30 12.83
C LEU A 14 32.37 1.05 12.08
N LYS A 15 33.09 -0.08 12.20
CA LYS A 15 32.66 -1.37 11.65
C LYS A 15 31.34 -1.84 12.27
N ARG A 16 31.18 -1.74 13.60
CA ARG A 16 29.90 -2.05 14.28
C ARG A 16 28.76 -1.16 13.80
N ARG A 17 28.97 0.17 13.72
CA ARG A 17 27.97 1.10 13.15
C ARG A 17 27.59 0.71 11.73
N GLY A 18 28.55 0.39 10.86
CA GLY A 18 28.27 0.00 9.48
C GLY A 18 27.47 -1.31 9.34
N VAL A 19 27.58 -2.22 10.30
CA VAL A 19 26.74 -3.44 10.37
C VAL A 19 25.33 -3.09 10.85
N GLU A 20 25.19 -2.22 11.85
CA GLU A 20 23.87 -1.79 12.33
C GLU A 20 23.11 -0.96 11.30
N THR A 21 23.77 -0.03 10.61
CA THR A 21 23.14 0.75 9.55
C THR A 21 22.65 -0.14 8.41
N ARG A 22 23.44 -1.15 8.01
CA ARG A 22 23.02 -2.14 6.99
C ARG A 22 21.81 -2.96 7.45
N LYS A 23 21.80 -3.41 8.71
CA LYS A 23 20.64 -4.11 9.29
C LYS A 23 19.39 -3.23 9.29
N LEU A 24 19.53 -1.93 9.61
CA LEU A 24 18.40 -0.99 9.60
C LEU A 24 17.86 -0.75 8.18
N ILE A 25 18.75 -0.53 7.21
CA ILE A 25 18.38 -0.35 5.79
C ILE A 25 17.65 -1.59 5.27
N PHE A 26 18.20 -2.78 5.54
CA PHE A 26 17.59 -4.05 5.13
C PHE A 26 16.21 -4.25 5.78
N LYS A 27 16.08 -4.04 7.09
CA LYS A 27 14.78 -4.17 7.78
C LYS A 27 13.72 -3.19 7.24
N ARG A 28 14.11 -1.96 6.89
CA ARG A 28 13.20 -0.98 6.29
C ARG A 28 12.75 -1.41 4.89
N ALA A 29 13.67 -1.88 4.06
CA ALA A 29 13.34 -2.41 2.74
C ALA A 29 12.44 -3.66 2.83
N GLU A 30 12.72 -4.56 3.78
CA GLU A 30 11.90 -5.75 4.04
C GLU A 30 10.48 -5.38 4.51
N GLN A 31 10.35 -4.38 5.39
CA GLN A 31 9.06 -3.87 5.83
C GLN A 31 8.25 -3.27 4.67
N TYR A 32 8.88 -2.42 3.85
CA TYR A 32 8.25 -1.85 2.66
C TYR A 32 7.79 -2.93 1.67
N ALA A 33 8.64 -3.93 1.42
CA ALA A 33 8.29 -5.06 0.57
C ALA A 33 7.13 -5.89 1.14
N LYS A 34 7.07 -6.11 2.46
CA LYS A 34 5.97 -6.81 3.12
C LYS A 34 4.66 -6.03 3.03
N GLU A 35 4.68 -4.72 3.27
CA GLU A 35 3.53 -3.84 3.11
C GLU A 35 2.99 -3.91 1.67
N TYR A 36 3.87 -3.87 0.67
CA TYR A 36 3.49 -4.02 -0.74
C TYR A 36 3.02 -5.43 -1.12
N ALA A 37 3.49 -6.47 -0.41
CA ALA A 37 3.05 -7.85 -0.60
C ALA A 37 1.70 -8.14 0.06
N THR A 38 1.21 -7.27 0.95
CA THR A 38 -0.16 -7.38 1.52
C THR A 38 -1.28 -7.02 0.54
N LYS A 39 -1.08 -7.26 -0.77
CA LYS A 39 -2.06 -7.17 -1.88
C LYS A 39 -3.43 -7.78 -1.56
N VAL A 40 -3.49 -8.70 -0.60
CA VAL A 40 -4.72 -9.25 -0.03
C VAL A 40 -5.68 -8.15 0.45
N ASN A 41 -5.17 -7.04 1.02
CA ASN A 41 -6.02 -5.98 1.57
C ASN A 41 -6.75 -5.17 0.50
N GLU A 42 -6.15 -4.88 -0.64
CA GLU A 42 -6.76 -4.03 -1.69
C GLU A 42 -7.87 -4.78 -2.43
N MET A 43 -7.62 -6.05 -2.77
CA MET A 43 -8.61 -6.95 -3.34
C MET A 43 -9.81 -7.09 -2.39
N GLU A 44 -9.54 -7.36 -1.11
CA GLU A 44 -10.56 -7.52 -0.09
C GLU A 44 -11.37 -6.24 0.14
N LEU A 45 -10.73 -5.06 0.01
CA LEU A 45 -11.41 -3.77 0.09
C LEU A 45 -12.40 -3.56 -1.04
N ILE A 46 -12.01 -3.87 -2.29
CA ILE A 46 -12.90 -3.75 -3.45
C ILE A 46 -14.06 -4.75 -3.34
N TYR A 47 -13.80 -6.00 -2.94
CA TYR A 47 -14.87 -6.99 -2.76
C TYR A 47 -15.84 -6.66 -1.63
N LYS A 48 -15.33 -6.27 -0.46
CA LYS A 48 -16.19 -6.09 0.73
C LYS A 48 -16.78 -4.69 0.84
N ARG A 49 -16.14 -3.68 0.24
CA ARG A 49 -16.46 -2.26 0.42
C ARG A 49 -16.45 -1.46 -0.88
N GLY A 50 -16.28 -2.11 -2.04
CA GLY A 50 -16.31 -1.46 -3.34
C GLY A 50 -17.71 -1.00 -3.71
N TYR A 51 -17.79 0.26 -4.13
CA TYR A 51 -18.98 0.85 -4.72
C TYR A 51 -18.59 1.53 -6.02
N GLY A 52 -19.32 1.22 -7.08
CA GLY A 52 -19.21 1.86 -8.38
C GLY A 52 -20.12 3.07 -8.50
N LYS A 53 -19.74 3.99 -9.40
CA LYS A 53 -20.57 5.09 -9.89
C LYS A 53 -21.23 4.67 -11.20
N LEU A 54 -22.51 4.29 -11.13
CA LEU A 54 -23.34 4.00 -12.31
C LEU A 54 -24.51 4.97 -12.34
N ASN A 55 -24.76 5.63 -13.47
CA ASN A 55 -25.86 6.60 -13.62
C ASN A 55 -25.91 7.66 -12.49
N HIS A 56 -24.74 8.15 -12.07
CA HIS A 56 -24.55 9.07 -10.93
C HIS A 56 -24.94 8.51 -9.55
N GLN A 57 -25.47 7.30 -9.48
CA GLN A 57 -25.82 6.61 -8.25
C GLN A 57 -24.61 5.83 -7.70
N ARG A 58 -24.70 5.49 -6.41
CA ARG A 58 -23.71 4.66 -5.71
C ARG A 58 -24.26 3.25 -5.62
N ILE A 59 -23.63 2.31 -6.33
CA ILE A 59 -24.07 0.91 -6.41
C ILE A 59 -22.98 0.00 -5.86
N ALA A 60 -23.35 -0.97 -5.04
CA ALA A 60 -22.39 -1.96 -4.51
C ALA A 60 -21.92 -2.90 -5.63
N LEU A 61 -20.64 -3.26 -5.65
CA LEU A 61 -20.08 -4.18 -6.65
C LEU A 61 -20.42 -5.64 -6.32
N THR A 62 -21.70 -6.02 -6.47
CA THR A 62 -22.19 -7.38 -6.17
C THR A 62 -22.12 -8.34 -7.35
N ASP A 63 -22.20 -7.81 -8.57
CA ASP A 63 -22.21 -8.59 -9.80
C ASP A 63 -21.35 -7.91 -10.88
N ASN A 64 -20.81 -8.72 -11.80
CA ASN A 64 -19.95 -8.24 -12.88
C ASN A 64 -20.72 -7.38 -13.91
N SER A 65 -22.04 -7.54 -14.00
CA SER A 65 -22.91 -6.68 -14.82
C SER A 65 -22.74 -5.19 -14.50
N ILE A 66 -22.54 -4.85 -13.22
CA ILE A 66 -22.41 -3.46 -12.76
C ILE A 66 -21.14 -2.79 -13.31
N VAL A 67 -20.06 -3.57 -13.46
CA VAL A 67 -18.80 -3.08 -14.05
C VAL A 67 -18.94 -3.00 -15.57
N ALA A 68 -19.52 -4.02 -16.21
CA ALA A 68 -19.76 -4.02 -17.65
C ALA A 68 -20.64 -2.84 -18.11
N GLU A 69 -21.65 -2.46 -17.33
CA GLU A 69 -22.58 -1.36 -17.65
C GLU A 69 -22.02 0.04 -17.36
N SER A 70 -20.89 0.15 -16.64
CA SER A 70 -20.33 1.43 -16.18
C SER A 70 -19.65 2.28 -17.26
N GLY A 71 -19.54 1.75 -18.49
CA GLY A 71 -18.84 2.38 -19.61
C GLY A 71 -17.32 2.14 -19.60
N LEU A 72 -16.82 1.37 -18.64
CA LEU A 72 -15.41 0.95 -18.53
C LEU A 72 -14.98 -0.07 -19.59
N GLY A 73 -15.94 -0.72 -20.29
CA GLY A 73 -15.63 -1.69 -21.35
C GLY A 73 -14.79 -1.13 -22.52
N LYS A 74 -14.70 0.20 -22.67
CA LYS A 74 -13.77 0.85 -23.61
C LYS A 74 -12.29 0.62 -23.27
N HIS A 75 -12.01 0.35 -22.00
CA HIS A 75 -10.67 0.14 -21.46
C HIS A 75 -10.43 -1.35 -21.13
N ASP A 76 -11.22 -2.25 -21.71
CA ASP A 76 -11.13 -3.70 -21.49
C ASP A 76 -11.35 -4.13 -20.03
N ILE A 77 -12.07 -3.31 -19.25
CA ILE A 77 -12.48 -3.62 -17.88
C ILE A 77 -13.93 -4.11 -17.90
N ILE A 78 -14.11 -5.42 -17.83
CA ILE A 78 -15.43 -6.08 -18.00
C ILE A 78 -15.94 -6.60 -16.66
N CYS A 79 -15.05 -7.09 -15.80
CA CYS A 79 -15.40 -7.67 -14.50
C CYS A 79 -14.66 -6.99 -13.33
N VAL A 80 -15.01 -7.41 -12.11
CA VAL A 80 -14.37 -6.88 -10.89
C VAL A 80 -12.88 -7.24 -10.84
N GLU A 81 -12.47 -8.42 -11.33
CA GLU A 81 -11.05 -8.80 -11.42
C GLU A 81 -10.24 -7.86 -12.32
N ASP A 82 -10.76 -7.49 -13.49
CA ASP A 82 -10.08 -6.55 -14.40
C ASP A 82 -9.94 -5.19 -13.72
N LEU A 83 -11.00 -4.72 -13.05
CA LEU A 83 -10.98 -3.48 -12.29
C LEU A 83 -9.90 -3.51 -11.21
N ILE A 84 -9.79 -4.62 -10.48
CA ILE A 84 -8.76 -4.78 -9.45
C ILE A 84 -7.36 -4.82 -10.08
N HIS A 85 -7.19 -5.54 -11.19
CA HIS A 85 -5.91 -5.60 -11.91
C HIS A 85 -5.44 -4.19 -12.27
N GLU A 86 -6.30 -3.40 -12.92
CA GLU A 86 -5.98 -2.03 -13.34
C GLU A 86 -5.69 -1.10 -12.15
N ILE A 87 -6.40 -1.22 -11.03
CA ILE A 87 -6.08 -0.43 -9.83
C ILE A 87 -4.69 -0.80 -9.27
N MET A 88 -4.34 -2.08 -9.28
CA MET A 88 -3.06 -2.57 -8.75
C MET A 88 -1.87 -2.26 -9.64
N THR A 89 -2.06 -2.23 -10.96
CA THR A 89 -1.02 -1.96 -11.95
C THR A 89 -0.94 -0.48 -12.32
N VAL A 90 -1.77 0.37 -11.72
CA VAL A 90 -1.88 1.81 -12.02
C VAL A 90 -2.25 2.03 -13.49
N GLY A 91 -3.34 1.38 -13.88
CA GLY A 91 -3.98 1.46 -15.18
C GLY A 91 -4.72 2.78 -15.44
N PRO A 92 -5.74 2.77 -16.32
CA PRO A 92 -6.46 3.96 -16.73
C PRO A 92 -7.13 4.66 -15.55
N SER A 93 -7.14 5.99 -15.59
CA SER A 93 -7.72 6.84 -14.54
C SER A 93 -9.22 6.59 -14.31
N GLU A 94 -9.89 6.03 -15.30
CA GLU A 94 -11.30 5.72 -15.37
C GLU A 94 -11.68 4.65 -14.35
N ALA A 95 -10.82 3.65 -14.11
CA ALA A 95 -11.01 2.65 -13.06
C ALA A 95 -11.12 3.32 -11.67
N ASN A 96 -10.23 4.27 -11.39
CA ASN A 96 -10.23 5.02 -10.14
C ASN A 96 -11.41 5.98 -10.03
N ASN A 97 -11.82 6.62 -11.13
CA ASN A 97 -12.97 7.52 -11.17
C ASN A 97 -14.33 6.81 -11.03
N PHE A 98 -14.40 5.54 -11.47
CA PHE A 98 -15.58 4.69 -11.28
C PHE A 98 -15.79 4.34 -9.81
N LEU A 99 -14.71 4.02 -9.09
CA LEU A 99 -14.78 3.69 -7.67
C LEU A 99 -15.15 4.92 -6.83
N ARG A 100 -16.17 4.77 -6.00
CA ARG A 100 -16.47 5.75 -4.95
C ARG A 100 -15.48 5.58 -3.79
N PRO A 101 -15.16 6.67 -3.07
CA PRO A 101 -14.33 6.59 -1.87
C PRO A 101 -14.84 5.51 -0.91
N PHE A 102 -13.92 4.67 -0.43
CA PHE A 102 -14.25 3.60 0.50
C PHE A 102 -14.71 4.16 1.84
N GLN A 103 -15.88 3.73 2.30
CA GLN A 103 -16.37 4.04 3.64
C GLN A 103 -15.79 3.04 4.64
N LEU A 104 -14.68 3.41 5.28
CA LEU A 104 -13.99 2.59 6.27
C LEU A 104 -14.50 2.86 7.68
N LYS A 105 -14.46 1.84 8.53
CA LYS A 105 -14.71 1.98 9.97
C LYS A 105 -13.42 2.42 10.66
N THR A 106 -13.55 3.07 11.82
CA THR A 106 -12.41 3.37 12.68
C THR A 106 -11.66 2.07 13.04
N PRO A 107 -10.32 2.08 13.08
CA PRO A 107 -9.56 0.88 13.39
C PRO A 107 -9.87 0.38 14.80
N LEU A 108 -9.95 -0.94 14.96
CA LEU A 108 -10.17 -1.57 16.25
C LEU A 108 -9.00 -1.25 17.19
N GLY A 109 -9.29 -0.64 18.35
CA GLY A 109 -8.26 -0.19 19.30
C GLY A 109 -7.80 1.27 19.11
N GLY A 110 -8.37 2.00 18.15
CA GLY A 110 -8.08 3.42 17.93
C GLY A 110 -6.74 3.70 17.23
N LEU A 111 -6.51 4.97 16.89
CA LEU A 111 -5.25 5.39 16.29
C LEU A 111 -4.20 5.66 17.38
N LYS A 112 -2.99 5.13 17.19
CA LYS A 112 -1.86 5.49 18.07
C LYS A 112 -1.57 6.99 17.95
N LYS A 113 -1.18 7.62 19.05
CA LYS A 113 -0.84 9.05 19.08
C LYS A 113 0.25 9.37 18.04
N THR A 114 0.02 10.42 17.27
CA THR A 114 0.80 10.88 16.10
C THR A 114 2.23 11.33 16.40
N SER A 115 2.68 11.34 17.67
CA SER A 115 4.04 11.77 18.01
C SER A 115 5.15 10.89 17.43
N GLN A 116 4.81 9.66 17.03
CA GLN A 116 5.75 8.70 16.43
C GLN A 116 5.82 8.76 14.89
N PHE A 117 4.84 9.37 14.22
CA PHE A 117 4.80 9.44 12.75
C PHE A 117 5.62 10.61 12.16
N ARG A 118 6.12 11.52 13.02
CA ARG A 118 6.90 12.71 12.63
C ARG A 118 8.41 12.48 12.51
N GLN A 119 8.88 11.24 12.62
CA GLN A 119 10.28 10.90 12.40
C GLN A 119 10.43 10.11 11.12
N ASN A 120 10.49 10.81 9.98
CA ASN A 120 11.28 10.50 8.79
C ASN A 120 11.34 11.73 7.91
#